data_AF-A0A0S4JG45-F1
#
_entry.id   AF-A0A0S4JG45-F1
#
_cell.length_a   1.000
_cell.length_b   1.000
_cell.length_c   1.000
_cell.angle_alpha   90.00
_cell.angle_beta   90.00
_cell.angle_gamma   90.00
#
_symmetry.space_group_name_H-M   'P 1'
#
loop_
_entity.id
_entity.type
_entity.pdbx_description
1 polymer ?
#
loop_
_entity_poly.entity_id
_entity_poly.type
_entity_poly.pdbx_seq_one_letter_code
_entity_poly.pdbx_strand_id
1 'polypeptide(L)'
;MSAASSPRLPTQNELFAYFMLLCGHHRIKKPPRVIAALLDEDETSRSDRLTREANDLRVTPSQVVEAQQDTQVSVQLRSSVVALSSRTVVPMIEVARAHQLVAPSESKVHIGNRGVVVWLMLIAQCPLLEEIDLSVVTSLYAADAYRTNVSGNHVIDVLCEVVEQHPSVSKIDLRGHPLGTVPGRRILTAIQNNRRIVNVSIDEEGVDRLVVQQLKTELGRNAASAHLLPSPSIPSALSSELESLQWVDRKTSRERQTLRNVLSEVKAFQSCSDDDIDRLVSHAERISLEQVVKDSAGLRGDREHLFVLESGSIEVSISNTPFSLARGDYFGYTYHTAMFSAGVIAEKERGYAFRIPLDVCAALVQVWESSVDRYLPLLRESIVLQGAHVWMLMRACHTATLIEGAASPQHADASAANDVKVLLQDLLSFTPRGKPFVGLFVVVDGQYEVIAAPEYKNGEKVLSSPRRHQFRSETQTRNEGALMTTRSMNLLDQYKASEERKIAEKQLASIGGGGGGGGEVAQSTGSSRKLAADAGGYTFSRGDVFGEEPLTIKRITGYVTGIQPIVAHSTSTGATPPPRCVLLDPEGSTAVVQCLKQTMRMTTRLYTQALE
;
A
#
# COMPACT_ATOMS: atom_id res chain seq x y z
N MET A 1 -24.82 -25.24 14.25
CA MET A 1 -24.06 -26.37 14.83
C MET A 1 -22.69 -26.32 14.19
N SER A 2 -21.66 -25.79 14.86
CA SER A 2 -20.30 -25.82 14.28
C SER A 2 -19.84 -27.27 14.28
N ALA A 3 -19.32 -27.75 13.16
CA ALA A 3 -18.70 -29.05 13.10
C ALA A 3 -17.55 -29.06 14.12
N ALA A 4 -17.60 -29.96 15.10
CA ALA A 4 -16.49 -30.14 16.02
C ALA A 4 -15.25 -30.46 15.18
N SER A 5 -14.25 -29.58 15.23
CA SER A 5 -12.98 -29.77 14.54
C SER A 5 -12.36 -31.09 14.99
N SER A 6 -11.90 -31.89 14.05
CA SER A 6 -11.14 -33.10 14.38
C SER A 6 -9.85 -32.71 15.11
N PRO A 7 -9.41 -33.47 16.12
CA PRO A 7 -8.13 -33.24 16.79
C PRO A 7 -7.02 -33.27 15.74
N ARG A 8 -6.27 -32.17 15.61
CA ARG A 8 -5.16 -32.04 14.68
C ARG A 8 -4.05 -31.20 15.27
N LEU A 9 -2.82 -31.47 14.84
CA LEU A 9 -1.67 -30.63 15.13
C LEU A 9 -1.70 -29.40 14.21
N PRO A 10 -1.17 -28.25 14.66
CA PRO A 10 -0.98 -27.13 13.76
C PRO A 10 0.04 -27.48 12.69
N THR A 11 -0.27 -27.11 11.45
CA THR A 11 0.63 -27.23 10.31
C THR A 11 1.81 -26.27 10.47
N GLN A 12 2.89 -26.55 9.75
CA GLN A 12 4.08 -25.69 9.76
C GLN A 12 3.76 -24.30 9.21
N ASN A 13 2.81 -24.18 8.28
CA ASN A 13 2.32 -22.90 7.76
C ASN A 13 1.55 -22.09 8.82
N GLU A 14 0.70 -22.73 9.61
CA GLU A 14 -0.04 -22.06 10.69
C GLU A 14 0.92 -21.57 11.79
N LEU A 15 1.91 -22.40 12.16
CA LEU A 15 2.95 -22.00 13.10
C LEU A 15 3.82 -20.85 12.57
N PHE A 16 4.15 -20.86 11.27
CA PHE A 16 4.87 -19.75 10.63
C PHE A 16 4.06 -18.45 10.61
N ALA A 17 2.77 -18.52 10.27
CA ALA A 17 1.87 -17.37 10.30
C ALA A 17 1.77 -16.79 11.72
N TYR A 18 1.60 -17.66 12.73
CA TYR A 18 1.55 -17.27 14.13
C TYR A 18 2.87 -16.64 14.60
N PHE A 19 4.00 -17.23 14.23
CA PHE A 19 5.32 -16.65 14.51
C PHE A 19 5.48 -15.24 13.90
N MET A 20 5.02 -15.03 12.67
CA MET A 20 5.07 -13.71 12.02
C MET A 20 4.14 -12.69 12.70
N LEU A 21 2.93 -13.09 13.09
CA LEU A 21 2.00 -12.27 13.87
C LEU A 21 2.64 -11.84 15.19
N LEU A 22 3.23 -12.79 15.93
CA LEU A 22 3.90 -12.54 17.20
C LEU A 22 5.11 -11.60 17.02
N CYS A 23 5.89 -11.77 15.95
CA CYS A 23 6.98 -10.84 15.63
C CYS A 23 6.45 -9.42 15.41
N GLY A 24 5.32 -9.24 14.71
CA GLY A 24 4.65 -7.95 14.56
C GLY A 24 4.20 -7.37 15.90
N HIS A 25 3.47 -8.16 16.70
CA HIS A 25 2.97 -7.75 18.02
C HIS A 25 4.09 -7.28 18.96
N HIS A 26 5.20 -8.01 18.99
CA HIS A 26 6.38 -7.66 19.81
C HIS A 26 7.35 -6.68 19.11
N ARG A 27 6.97 -6.12 17.95
CA ARG A 27 7.77 -5.14 17.19
C ARG A 27 9.17 -5.62 16.85
N ILE A 28 9.28 -6.90 16.50
CA ILE A 28 10.53 -7.54 16.07
C ILE A 28 10.71 -7.30 14.56
N LYS A 29 11.44 -6.23 14.23
CA LYS A 29 11.70 -5.84 12.82
C LYS A 29 12.42 -6.92 12.02
N LYS A 30 13.28 -7.70 12.68
CA LYS A 30 14.04 -8.80 12.07
C LYS A 30 13.73 -10.10 12.82
N PRO A 31 12.80 -10.92 12.32
CA PRO A 31 12.46 -12.19 12.95
C PRO A 31 13.71 -13.05 13.21
N PRO A 32 13.82 -13.73 14.37
CA PRO A 32 14.96 -14.58 14.65
C PRO A 32 15.10 -15.66 13.58
N ARG A 33 16.22 -15.63 12.84
CA ARG A 33 16.42 -16.50 11.68
C ARG A 33 16.40 -17.98 12.04
N VAL A 34 16.87 -18.34 13.24
CA VAL A 34 16.84 -19.72 13.71
C VAL A 34 15.42 -20.24 13.93
N ILE A 35 14.53 -19.40 14.47
CA ILE A 35 13.11 -19.77 14.66
C ILE A 35 12.43 -19.86 13.30
N ALA A 36 12.73 -18.92 12.39
CA ALA A 36 12.21 -19.00 11.02
C ALA A 36 12.66 -20.29 10.31
N ALA A 37 13.91 -20.71 10.47
CA ALA A 37 14.44 -21.96 9.90
C ALA A 37 13.80 -23.21 10.52
N LEU A 38 13.51 -23.20 11.82
CA LEU A 38 12.73 -24.26 12.48
C LEU A 38 11.31 -24.39 11.91
N LEU A 39 10.81 -23.31 11.30
CA LEU A 39 9.50 -23.19 10.69
C LEU A 39 9.55 -23.33 9.17
N ASP A 40 10.68 -23.74 8.57
CA ASP A 40 10.79 -24.02 7.13
C ASP A 40 9.69 -24.98 6.66
N GLU A 41 9.30 -24.87 5.39
CA GLU A 41 8.12 -25.55 4.86
C GLU A 41 8.37 -27.05 4.77
N ASP A 42 7.55 -27.85 5.46
CA ASP A 42 7.56 -29.30 5.36
C ASP A 42 6.72 -29.79 4.17
N GLU A 43 6.87 -31.05 3.80
CA GLU A 43 6.22 -31.60 2.60
C GLU A 43 4.69 -31.53 2.68
N THR A 44 4.11 -31.72 3.87
CA THR A 44 2.66 -31.61 4.08
C THR A 44 2.19 -30.17 3.89
N SER A 45 2.82 -29.19 4.55
CA SER A 45 2.41 -27.79 4.40
C SER A 45 2.62 -27.27 2.97
N ARG A 46 3.63 -27.78 2.27
CA ARG A 46 3.85 -27.50 0.84
C ARG A 46 2.76 -28.10 -0.03
N SER A 47 2.41 -29.37 0.18
CA SER A 47 1.34 -30.02 -0.57
C SER A 47 0.01 -29.29 -0.38
N ASP A 48 -0.29 -28.86 0.84
CA ASP A 48 -1.47 -28.06 1.15
C ASP A 48 -1.44 -26.70 0.45
N ARG A 49 -0.29 -26.01 0.47
CA ARG A 49 -0.10 -24.73 -0.24
C ARG A 49 -0.29 -24.91 -1.74
N LEU A 50 0.40 -25.86 -2.36
CA LEU A 50 0.32 -26.13 -3.79
C LEU A 50 -1.09 -26.54 -4.22
N THR A 51 -1.80 -27.28 -3.38
CA THR A 51 -3.19 -27.68 -3.64
C THR A 51 -4.12 -26.46 -3.64
N ARG A 52 -3.94 -25.55 -2.68
CA ARG A 52 -4.70 -24.30 -2.63
C ARG A 52 -4.35 -23.38 -3.80
N GLU A 53 -3.07 -23.14 -4.04
CA GLU A 53 -2.56 -22.37 -5.16
C GLU A 53 -3.11 -22.93 -6.48
N ALA A 54 -3.11 -24.25 -6.66
CA ALA A 54 -3.70 -24.90 -7.83
C ALA A 54 -5.22 -24.67 -7.95
N ASN A 55 -5.96 -24.77 -6.83
CA ASN A 55 -7.40 -24.51 -6.82
C ASN A 55 -7.72 -23.06 -7.16
N ASP A 56 -6.97 -22.11 -6.60
CA ASP A 56 -7.14 -20.68 -6.82
C ASP A 56 -6.85 -20.33 -8.29
N LEU A 57 -5.79 -20.91 -8.85
CA LEU A 57 -5.38 -20.75 -10.25
C LEU A 57 -6.22 -21.58 -11.23
N ARG A 58 -7.09 -22.47 -10.74
CA ARG A 58 -7.84 -23.48 -11.52
C ARG A 58 -6.94 -24.35 -12.41
N VAL A 59 -5.77 -24.72 -11.89
CA VAL A 59 -4.81 -25.63 -12.52
C VAL A 59 -4.60 -26.87 -11.65
N THR A 60 -3.77 -27.80 -12.10
CA THR A 60 -3.37 -28.95 -11.27
C THR A 60 -2.16 -28.59 -10.40
N PRO A 61 -1.99 -29.19 -9.20
CA PRO A 61 -0.80 -28.96 -8.36
C PRO A 61 0.51 -29.25 -9.09
N SER A 62 0.53 -30.22 -10.01
CA SER A 62 1.69 -30.54 -10.85
C SER A 62 2.10 -29.37 -11.75
N GLN A 63 1.14 -28.64 -12.32
CA GLN A 63 1.42 -27.46 -13.16
C GLN A 63 2.00 -26.30 -12.33
N VAL A 64 1.56 -26.15 -11.09
CA VAL A 64 2.14 -25.16 -10.15
C VAL A 64 3.60 -25.50 -9.83
N VAL A 65 3.90 -26.78 -9.57
CA VAL A 65 5.27 -27.25 -9.31
C VAL A 65 6.20 -27.02 -10.51
N GLU A 66 5.74 -27.32 -11.72
CA GLU A 66 6.50 -27.06 -12.95
C GLU A 66 6.81 -25.57 -13.13
N ALA A 67 5.86 -24.70 -12.78
CA ALA A 67 6.04 -23.24 -12.85
C ALA A 67 7.02 -22.70 -11.79
N GLN A 68 7.11 -23.33 -10.61
CA GLN A 68 8.00 -22.89 -9.52
C GLN A 68 9.48 -23.19 -9.79
N GLN A 69 9.83 -24.01 -10.80
CA GLN A 69 11.21 -24.36 -11.18
C GLN A 69 12.08 -24.79 -9.99
N ASP A 70 11.51 -25.54 -9.06
CA ASP A 70 12.20 -25.97 -7.85
C ASP A 70 13.46 -26.78 -8.18
N THR A 71 14.59 -26.40 -7.59
CA THR A 71 15.82 -27.17 -7.72
C THR A 71 15.73 -28.48 -6.92
N GLN A 72 16.39 -29.54 -7.39
CA GLN A 72 16.46 -30.81 -6.65
C GLN A 72 16.98 -30.63 -5.21
N VAL A 73 17.89 -29.68 -5.01
CA VAL A 73 18.42 -29.31 -3.69
C VAL A 73 17.31 -28.78 -2.77
N SER A 74 16.42 -27.93 -3.27
CA SER A 74 15.29 -27.39 -2.49
C SER A 74 14.27 -28.47 -2.14
N VAL A 75 14.04 -29.42 -3.04
CA VAL A 75 13.17 -30.58 -2.78
C VAL A 75 13.77 -31.47 -1.68
N GLN A 76 15.07 -31.79 -1.77
CA GLN A 76 15.75 -32.62 -0.77
C GLN A 76 15.75 -31.94 0.61
N LEU A 77 16.08 -30.65 0.69
CA LEU A 77 16.03 -29.88 1.94
C LEU A 77 14.64 -29.96 2.58
N ARG A 78 13.57 -29.70 1.83
CA ARG A 78 12.19 -29.75 2.35
C ARG A 78 11.77 -31.14 2.81
N SER A 79 12.16 -32.19 2.08
CA SER A 79 11.87 -33.57 2.48
C SER A 79 12.53 -33.97 3.81
N SER A 80 13.57 -33.24 4.24
CA SER A 80 14.24 -33.45 5.53
C SER A 80 13.64 -32.64 6.69
N VAL A 81 12.71 -31.71 6.39
CA VAL A 81 12.07 -30.87 7.40
C VAL A 81 10.99 -31.67 8.13
N VAL A 82 11.18 -31.84 9.43
CA VAL A 82 10.16 -32.39 10.34
C VAL A 82 9.40 -31.23 10.98
N ALA A 83 8.07 -31.23 10.84
CA ALA A 83 7.18 -30.20 11.37
C ALA A 83 7.37 -30.00 12.87
N LEU A 84 7.43 -28.74 13.32
CA LEU A 84 7.73 -28.38 14.69
C LEU A 84 6.69 -28.94 15.67
N SER A 85 5.40 -28.93 15.30
CA SER A 85 4.30 -29.46 16.10
C SER A 85 4.38 -30.98 16.38
N SER A 86 5.16 -31.70 15.57
CA SER A 86 5.36 -33.15 15.70
C SER A 86 6.60 -33.54 16.52
N ARG A 87 7.40 -32.54 16.95
CA ARG A 87 8.67 -32.78 17.65
C ARG A 87 8.47 -32.85 19.17
N THR A 88 9.23 -33.72 19.81
CA THR A 88 9.38 -33.78 21.27
C THR A 88 10.54 -32.91 21.77
N VAL A 89 11.57 -32.70 20.94
CA VAL A 89 12.75 -31.88 21.25
C VAL A 89 13.06 -30.97 20.07
N VAL A 90 13.43 -29.71 20.36
CA VAL A 90 13.79 -28.72 19.33
C VAL A 90 15.31 -28.66 19.15
N PRO A 91 15.86 -29.09 18.00
CA PRO A 91 17.29 -29.07 17.75
C PRO A 91 17.73 -27.69 17.22
N MET A 92 17.62 -26.66 18.08
CA MET A 92 17.80 -25.27 17.68
C MET A 92 19.23 -25.01 17.17
N ILE A 93 20.24 -25.59 17.81
CA ILE A 93 21.65 -25.37 17.42
C ILE A 93 22.01 -26.14 16.15
N GLU A 94 21.49 -27.35 15.95
CA GLU A 94 21.70 -28.13 14.74
C GLU A 94 21.08 -27.44 13.54
N VAL A 95 19.85 -26.91 13.69
CA VAL A 95 19.18 -26.14 12.66
C VAL A 95 19.93 -24.84 12.38
N ALA A 96 20.40 -24.13 13.40
CA ALA A 96 21.23 -22.95 13.19
C ALA A 96 22.49 -23.26 12.38
N ARG A 97 23.17 -24.39 12.64
CA ARG A 97 24.36 -24.82 11.89
C ARG A 97 24.03 -25.23 10.45
N ALA A 98 22.96 -25.99 10.25
CA ALA A 98 22.52 -26.42 8.91
C ALA A 98 22.24 -25.22 7.99
N HIS A 99 21.69 -24.14 8.57
CA HIS A 99 21.41 -22.89 7.86
C HIS A 99 22.57 -21.88 7.90
N GLN A 100 23.75 -22.26 8.38
CA GLN A 100 24.94 -21.40 8.47
C GLN A 100 24.68 -20.09 9.24
N LEU A 101 23.78 -20.13 10.24
CA LEU A 101 23.43 -18.99 11.08
C LEU A 101 24.38 -18.79 12.25
N VAL A 102 25.14 -19.83 12.58
CA VAL A 102 26.16 -19.88 13.63
C VAL A 102 27.41 -20.56 13.07
N ALA A 103 28.57 -20.27 13.64
CA ALA A 103 29.79 -20.98 13.26
C ALA A 103 29.70 -22.46 13.66
N PRO A 104 30.35 -23.39 12.94
CA PRO A 104 30.33 -24.82 13.29
C PRO A 104 30.78 -25.12 14.73
N SER A 105 31.67 -24.29 15.28
CA SER A 105 32.19 -24.38 16.64
C SER A 105 31.31 -23.72 17.71
N GLU A 106 30.30 -22.94 17.32
CA GLU A 106 29.40 -22.29 18.27
C GLU A 106 28.39 -23.29 18.83
N SER A 107 28.16 -23.20 20.13
CA SER A 107 27.16 -23.97 20.87
C SER A 107 25.94 -23.16 21.27
N LYS A 108 25.93 -21.85 20.99
CA LYS A 108 24.85 -20.94 21.35
C LYS A 108 24.36 -20.15 20.14
N VAL A 109 23.07 -19.84 20.14
CA VAL A 109 22.39 -19.02 19.15
C VAL A 109 22.02 -17.67 19.75
N HIS A 110 22.15 -16.61 18.97
CA HIS A 110 21.72 -15.28 19.39
C HIS A 110 20.25 -15.04 19.09
N ILE A 111 19.45 -14.90 20.15
CA ILE A 111 18.04 -14.52 20.11
C ILE A 111 17.85 -13.47 21.20
N GLY A 112 17.39 -12.27 20.83
CA GLY A 112 17.07 -11.23 21.81
C GLY A 112 15.83 -11.59 22.64
N ASN A 113 15.65 -10.97 23.81
CA ASN A 113 14.59 -11.35 24.77
C ASN A 113 13.19 -11.37 24.17
N ARG A 114 12.84 -10.41 23.30
CA ARG A 114 11.56 -10.41 22.56
C ARG A 114 11.42 -11.63 21.65
N GLY A 115 12.50 -12.02 20.99
CA GLY A 115 12.54 -13.24 20.18
C GLY A 115 12.35 -14.51 21.03
N VAL A 116 12.87 -14.53 22.27
CA VAL A 116 12.66 -15.64 23.20
C VAL A 116 11.20 -15.67 23.71
N VAL A 117 10.59 -14.52 23.99
CA VAL A 117 9.14 -14.46 24.31
C VAL A 117 8.32 -15.03 23.16
N VAL A 118 8.58 -14.60 21.93
CA VAL A 118 7.92 -15.14 20.74
C VAL A 118 8.15 -16.65 20.58
N TRP A 119 9.37 -17.13 20.86
CA TRP A 119 9.69 -18.55 20.86
C TRP A 119 8.86 -19.34 21.87
N LEU A 120 8.73 -18.86 23.11
CA LEU A 120 7.96 -19.51 24.16
C LEU A 120 6.46 -19.55 23.83
N MET A 121 5.92 -18.46 23.29
CA MET A 121 4.51 -18.41 22.85
C MET A 121 4.25 -19.35 21.67
N LEU A 122 5.22 -19.54 20.78
CA LEU A 122 5.16 -20.52 19.70
C LEU A 122 5.23 -21.96 20.23
N ILE A 123 6.11 -22.24 21.20
CA ILE A 123 6.18 -23.54 21.88
C ILE A 123 4.85 -23.89 22.52
N ALA A 124 4.14 -22.93 23.11
CA ALA A 124 2.81 -23.17 23.69
C ALA A 124 1.80 -23.78 22.69
N GLN A 125 2.03 -23.62 21.38
CA GLN A 125 1.21 -24.20 20.32
C GLN A 125 1.70 -25.58 19.85
N CYS A 126 2.75 -26.14 20.45
CA CYS A 126 3.37 -27.41 20.07
C CYS A 126 3.07 -28.48 21.13
N PRO A 127 1.88 -29.11 21.10
CA PRO A 127 1.38 -29.92 22.22
C PRO A 127 2.18 -31.19 22.47
N LEU A 128 3.08 -31.60 21.57
CA LEU A 128 3.94 -32.78 21.72
C LEU A 128 5.35 -32.45 22.24
N LEU A 129 5.67 -31.17 22.44
CA LEU A 129 7.00 -30.79 22.89
C LEU A 129 7.23 -31.16 24.36
N GLU A 130 8.29 -31.91 24.62
CA GLU A 130 8.65 -32.42 25.94
C GLU A 130 9.79 -31.64 26.60
N GLU A 131 10.65 -30.99 25.80
CA GLU A 131 11.84 -30.31 26.27
C GLU A 131 11.93 -28.86 25.78
N ILE A 132 12.08 -27.93 26.72
CA ILE A 132 12.40 -26.53 26.45
C ILE A 132 13.86 -26.29 26.83
N ASP A 133 14.72 -26.20 25.84
CA ASP A 133 16.14 -25.87 26.03
C ASP A 133 16.40 -24.40 25.69
N LEU A 134 16.65 -23.57 26.71
CA LEU A 134 17.12 -22.20 26.55
C LEU A 134 18.62 -22.07 26.83
N SER A 135 19.32 -23.14 27.23
CA SER A 135 20.77 -23.13 27.47
C SER A 135 21.57 -22.84 26.19
N VAL A 136 20.99 -23.20 25.04
CA VAL A 136 21.48 -22.89 23.69
C VAL A 136 21.33 -21.42 23.30
N VAL A 137 20.68 -20.58 24.10
CA VAL A 137 20.58 -19.13 23.81
C VAL A 137 21.74 -18.39 24.46
N THR A 138 22.33 -17.42 23.76
CA THR A 138 23.52 -16.66 24.21
C THR A 138 23.36 -16.01 25.59
N SER A 139 22.24 -15.34 25.87
CA SER A 139 21.87 -14.87 27.22
C SER A 139 20.41 -14.40 27.26
N LEU A 140 19.64 -14.83 28.28
CA LEU A 140 18.29 -14.30 28.56
C LEU A 140 18.29 -12.89 29.17
N TYR A 141 19.45 -12.42 29.65
CA TYR A 141 19.60 -11.15 30.36
C TYR A 141 20.46 -10.13 29.60
N ALA A 142 20.97 -10.49 28.42
CA ALA A 142 21.60 -9.51 27.54
C ALA A 142 20.56 -8.46 27.12
N ALA A 143 20.95 -7.18 27.21
CA ALA A 143 20.07 -6.07 26.84
C ALA A 143 19.68 -6.17 25.36
N ASP A 144 18.38 -6.09 25.10
CA ASP A 144 17.88 -5.81 23.75
C ASP A 144 18.38 -4.40 23.37
N ALA A 145 19.02 -4.27 22.20
CA ALA A 145 19.61 -3.00 21.74
C ALA A 145 18.56 -1.90 21.54
N TYR A 146 17.27 -2.25 21.50
CA TYR A 146 16.16 -1.31 21.44
C TYR A 146 15.68 -0.99 22.87
N ARG A 147 15.57 0.31 23.18
CA ARG A 147 15.25 0.91 24.51
C ARG A 147 13.90 0.49 25.14
N THR A 148 13.23 -0.57 24.68
CA THR A 148 11.91 -1.01 25.14
C THR A 148 11.97 -2.34 25.92
N ASN A 149 11.93 -2.22 27.25
CA ASN A 149 11.18 -2.93 28.31
C ASN A 149 11.07 -4.46 28.44
N VAL A 150 11.62 -5.33 27.59
CA VAL A 150 11.61 -6.78 27.90
C VAL A 150 12.86 -7.20 28.67
N SER A 151 12.72 -7.27 29.99
CA SER A 151 13.77 -7.80 30.89
C SER A 151 13.87 -9.32 30.83
N GLY A 152 15.02 -9.89 31.18
CA GLY A 152 15.17 -11.35 31.30
C GLY A 152 14.21 -11.98 32.31
N ASN A 153 13.84 -11.25 33.37
CA ASN A 153 12.80 -11.70 34.32
C ASN A 153 11.44 -11.87 33.63
N HIS A 154 11.08 -10.98 32.70
CA HIS A 154 9.83 -11.12 31.95
C HIS A 154 9.85 -12.38 31.06
N VAL A 155 11.02 -12.75 30.50
CA VAL A 155 11.16 -14.00 29.75
C VAL A 155 10.90 -15.21 30.66
N ILE A 156 11.40 -15.19 31.90
CA ILE A 156 11.11 -16.24 32.89
C ILE A 156 9.62 -16.26 33.28
N ASP A 157 8.96 -15.11 33.35
CA ASP A 157 7.53 -15.04 33.64
C ASP A 157 6.70 -15.71 32.55
N VAL A 158 6.97 -15.35 31.29
CA VAL A 158 6.32 -15.99 30.13
C VAL A 158 6.64 -17.48 30.08
N LEU A 159 7.88 -17.88 30.38
CA LEU A 159 8.24 -19.30 30.47
C LEU A 159 7.38 -20.01 31.52
N CYS A 160 7.25 -19.45 32.72
CA CYS A 160 6.44 -20.04 33.79
C CYS A 160 4.97 -20.16 33.37
N GLU A 161 4.38 -19.11 32.80
CA GLU A 161 3.00 -19.12 32.29
C GLU A 161 2.79 -20.21 31.24
N VAL A 162 3.72 -20.35 30.29
CA VAL A 162 3.67 -21.38 29.24
C VAL A 162 3.76 -22.78 29.84
N VAL A 163 4.77 -23.04 30.69
CA VAL A 163 5.00 -24.40 31.21
C VAL A 163 3.98 -24.82 32.24
N GLU A 164 3.34 -23.90 32.97
CA GLU A 164 2.24 -24.23 33.89
C GLU A 164 1.07 -24.91 33.17
N GLN A 165 0.80 -24.52 31.93
CA GLN A 165 -0.33 -25.01 31.15
C GLN A 165 0.07 -26.01 30.06
N HIS A 166 1.37 -26.21 29.81
CA HIS A 166 1.83 -27.02 28.70
C HIS A 166 1.50 -28.52 28.89
N PRO A 167 0.88 -29.19 27.90
CA PRO A 167 0.40 -30.56 28.07
C PRO A 167 1.51 -31.62 28.12
N SER A 168 2.68 -31.35 27.55
CA SER A 168 3.76 -32.35 27.37
C SER A 168 5.11 -32.01 28.00
N VAL A 169 5.35 -30.75 28.41
CA VAL A 169 6.69 -30.35 28.82
C VAL A 169 7.06 -31.05 30.11
N SER A 170 8.19 -31.74 30.08
CA SER A 170 8.73 -32.52 31.19
C SER A 170 10.13 -32.06 31.61
N LYS A 171 10.85 -31.38 30.71
CA LYS A 171 12.22 -30.90 30.92
C LYS A 171 12.36 -29.43 30.54
N ILE A 172 13.08 -28.69 31.37
CA ILE A 172 13.46 -27.30 31.11
C ILE A 172 14.95 -27.14 31.37
N ASP A 173 15.70 -26.61 30.42
CA ASP A 173 17.12 -26.29 30.59
C ASP A 173 17.35 -24.78 30.48
N LEU A 174 17.85 -24.20 31.56
CA LEU A 174 18.17 -22.78 31.71
C LEU A 174 19.64 -22.57 32.09
N ARG A 175 20.50 -23.58 31.94
CA ARG A 175 21.93 -23.47 32.25
C ARG A 175 22.61 -22.38 31.43
N GLY A 176 23.63 -21.75 32.00
CA GLY A 176 24.37 -20.66 31.38
C GLY A 176 23.67 -19.30 31.45
N HIS A 177 22.61 -19.17 32.26
CA HIS A 177 21.90 -17.91 32.51
C HIS A 177 21.89 -17.59 34.02
N PRO A 178 22.31 -16.39 34.44
CA PRO A 178 22.34 -16.04 35.85
C PRO A 178 20.91 -15.84 36.37
N LEU A 179 20.40 -16.83 37.12
CA LEU A 179 19.08 -16.74 37.76
C LEU A 179 19.20 -16.20 39.18
N GLY A 180 18.36 -15.21 39.49
CA GLY A 180 18.17 -14.74 40.86
C GLY A 180 17.15 -15.58 41.62
N THR A 181 17.05 -15.33 42.91
CA THR A 181 16.08 -16.02 43.81
C THR A 181 14.62 -15.80 43.39
N VAL A 182 14.27 -14.62 42.87
CA VAL A 182 12.90 -14.31 42.43
C VAL A 182 12.47 -15.19 41.23
N PRO A 183 13.21 -15.23 40.10
CA PRO A 183 13.02 -16.23 39.05
C PRO A 183 12.94 -17.67 39.58
N GLY A 184 13.83 -18.07 40.49
CA GLY A 184 13.82 -19.41 41.09
C GLY A 184 12.51 -19.76 41.80
N ARG A 185 11.93 -18.82 42.56
CA ARG A 185 10.62 -19.01 43.22
C ARG A 185 9.45 -19.12 42.23
N ARG A 186 9.50 -18.38 41.13
CA ARG A 186 8.50 -18.48 40.05
C ARG A 186 8.55 -19.84 39.37
N ILE A 187 9.74 -20.30 39.02
CA ILE A 187 9.96 -21.65 38.47
C ILE A 187 9.45 -22.73 39.43
N LEU A 188 9.72 -22.59 40.73
CA LEU A 188 9.20 -23.52 41.75
C LEU A 188 7.66 -23.57 41.74
N THR A 189 7.01 -22.40 41.68
CA THR A 189 5.55 -22.32 41.61
C THR A 189 5.01 -23.01 40.35
N ALA A 190 5.66 -22.78 39.20
CA ALA A 190 5.28 -23.40 37.94
C ALA A 190 5.37 -24.94 37.98
N ILE A 191 6.44 -25.49 38.58
CA ILE A 191 6.64 -26.94 38.76
C ILE A 191 5.59 -27.54 39.71
N GLN A 192 5.19 -26.80 40.74
CA GLN A 192 4.14 -27.23 41.67
C GLN A 192 2.77 -27.32 40.97
N ASN A 193 2.51 -26.39 40.05
CA ASN A 193 1.29 -26.32 39.27
C ASN A 193 1.27 -27.36 38.12
N ASN A 194 2.42 -27.66 37.51
CA ASN A 194 2.55 -28.68 36.47
C ASN A 194 3.40 -29.88 36.92
N ARG A 195 2.72 -30.94 37.35
CA ARG A 195 3.35 -32.20 37.81
C ARG A 195 4.09 -32.98 36.74
N ARG A 196 3.95 -32.64 35.45
CA ARG A 196 4.70 -33.28 34.36
C ARG A 196 6.15 -32.84 34.30
N ILE A 197 6.47 -31.68 34.85
CA ILE A 197 7.84 -31.16 34.88
C ILE A 197 8.63 -31.96 35.92
N VAL A 198 9.52 -32.82 35.42
CA VAL A 198 10.32 -33.75 36.24
C VAL A 198 11.79 -33.37 36.29
N ASN A 199 12.25 -32.51 35.37
CA ASN A 199 13.64 -32.06 35.34
C ASN A 199 13.72 -30.57 35.00
N VAL A 200 14.43 -29.82 35.83
CA VAL A 200 14.80 -28.44 35.55
C VAL A 200 16.28 -28.25 35.85
N SER A 201 17.04 -27.85 34.83
CA SER A 201 18.48 -27.58 34.93
C SER A 201 18.73 -26.07 35.01
N ILE A 202 19.32 -25.60 36.10
CA ILE A 202 19.62 -24.19 36.37
C ILE A 202 21.03 -24.03 36.95
N ASP A 203 21.62 -22.85 36.78
CA ASP A 203 22.84 -22.48 37.50
C ASP A 203 22.46 -22.04 38.94
N GLU A 204 22.79 -22.86 39.94
CA GLU A 204 22.32 -22.70 41.32
C GLU A 204 22.99 -21.54 42.08
N GLU A 205 24.10 -20.99 41.59
CA GLU A 205 24.94 -20.03 42.33
C GLU A 205 24.21 -18.71 42.71
N GLY A 206 23.23 -18.28 41.92
CA GLY A 206 22.46 -17.05 42.15
C GLY A 206 21.11 -17.23 42.87
N VAL A 207 20.72 -18.47 43.16
CA VAL A 207 19.41 -18.82 43.73
C VAL A 207 19.58 -19.20 45.20
N ASP A 208 18.69 -18.68 46.06
CA ASP A 208 18.67 -19.04 47.47
C ASP A 208 18.64 -20.56 47.68
N ARG A 209 19.52 -21.07 48.54
CA ARG A 209 19.69 -22.51 48.78
C ARG A 209 18.41 -23.22 49.20
N LEU A 210 17.54 -22.54 49.94
CA LEU A 210 16.26 -23.10 50.39
C LEU A 210 15.31 -23.27 49.20
N VAL A 211 15.30 -22.33 48.25
CA VAL A 211 14.53 -22.44 47.00
C VAL A 211 15.07 -23.59 46.14
N VAL A 212 16.39 -23.73 46.02
CA VAL A 212 17.01 -24.86 45.30
C VAL A 212 16.64 -26.21 45.93
N GLN A 213 16.65 -26.29 47.26
CA GLN A 213 16.24 -27.50 47.97
C GLN A 213 14.77 -27.84 47.71
N GLN A 214 13.88 -26.84 47.78
CA GLN A 214 12.45 -27.00 47.48
C GLN A 214 12.23 -27.46 46.02
N LEU A 215 12.95 -26.89 45.07
CA LEU A 215 12.92 -27.31 43.66
C LEU A 215 13.29 -28.79 43.53
N LYS A 216 14.40 -29.23 44.11
CA LYS A 216 14.84 -30.64 44.08
C LYS A 216 13.80 -31.57 44.71
N THR A 217 13.18 -31.17 45.82
CA THR A 217 12.13 -31.96 46.47
C THR A 217 10.88 -32.09 45.59
N GLU A 218 10.37 -31.00 45.01
CA GLU A 218 9.19 -31.05 44.14
C GLU A 218 9.45 -31.81 42.84
N LEU A 219 10.61 -31.63 42.21
CA LEU A 219 10.99 -32.41 41.02
C LEU A 219 11.06 -33.92 41.33
N GLY A 220 11.60 -34.30 42.49
CA GLY A 220 11.58 -35.68 42.95
C GLY A 220 10.16 -36.24 43.14
N ARG A 221 9.25 -35.42 43.68
CA ARG A 221 7.83 -35.78 43.85
C ARG A 221 7.10 -35.95 42.51
N ASN A 222 7.35 -35.04 41.57
CA ASN A 222 6.82 -35.11 40.21
C ASN A 222 7.35 -36.35 39.49
N ALA A 223 8.66 -36.61 39.52
CA ALA A 223 9.26 -37.80 38.91
C ALA A 223 8.68 -39.10 39.47
N ALA A 224 8.46 -39.18 40.79
CA ALA A 224 7.85 -40.35 41.43
C ALA A 224 6.40 -40.59 40.99
N SER A 225 5.66 -39.55 40.58
CA SER A 225 4.24 -39.63 40.19
C SER A 225 4.01 -39.51 38.67
N ALA A 226 5.06 -39.29 37.87
CA ALA A 226 4.96 -39.02 36.44
C ALA A 226 4.25 -40.16 35.67
N HIS A 227 4.50 -41.41 36.07
CA HIS A 227 3.89 -42.60 35.48
C HIS A 227 2.37 -42.72 35.72
N LEU A 228 1.83 -41.96 36.68
CA LEU A 228 0.38 -41.92 36.97
C LEU A 228 -0.36 -40.87 36.15
N LEU A 229 0.36 -39.97 35.48
CA LEU A 229 -0.24 -38.95 34.64
C LEU A 229 -0.64 -39.56 33.28
N PRO A 230 -1.78 -39.15 32.71
CA PRO A 230 -2.19 -39.63 31.39
C PRO A 230 -1.14 -39.22 30.34
N SER A 231 -1.05 -39.96 29.25
CA SER A 231 -0.23 -39.51 28.11
C SER A 231 -0.70 -38.13 27.64
N PRO A 232 0.21 -37.27 27.15
CA PRO A 232 -0.20 -36.01 26.58
C PRO A 232 -1.18 -36.23 25.44
N SER A 233 -2.25 -35.44 25.43
CA SER A 233 -3.29 -35.53 24.39
C SER A 233 -3.16 -34.38 23.41
N ILE A 234 -3.40 -34.69 22.14
CA ILE A 234 -3.53 -33.65 21.12
C ILE A 234 -4.82 -32.88 21.42
N PRO A 235 -4.77 -31.54 21.48
CA PRO A 235 -5.96 -30.71 21.66
C PRO A 235 -7.05 -31.07 20.65
N SER A 236 -8.32 -31.04 21.09
CA SER A 236 -9.47 -31.30 20.21
C SER A 236 -9.67 -30.21 19.15
N ALA A 237 -9.18 -29.01 19.41
CA ALA A 237 -9.24 -27.86 18.51
C ALA A 237 -7.91 -27.08 18.62
N LEU A 238 -7.60 -26.27 17.60
CA LEU A 238 -6.48 -25.34 17.69
C LEU A 238 -6.87 -24.16 18.61
N SER A 239 -5.88 -23.38 19.03
CA SER A 239 -6.16 -22.13 19.73
C SER A 239 -6.96 -21.18 18.82
N SER A 240 -7.83 -20.37 19.41
CA SER A 240 -8.63 -19.37 18.67
C SER A 240 -7.78 -18.47 17.79
N GLU A 241 -6.57 -18.15 18.27
CA GLU A 241 -5.56 -17.36 17.58
C GLU A 241 -5.10 -18.06 16.30
N LEU A 242 -4.73 -19.34 16.39
CA LEU A 242 -4.33 -20.14 15.22
C LEU A 242 -5.49 -20.38 14.24
N GLU A 243 -6.71 -20.58 14.73
CA GLU A 243 -7.88 -20.77 13.85
C GLU A 243 -8.26 -19.48 13.11
N SER A 244 -8.07 -18.33 13.77
CA SER A 244 -8.34 -17.01 13.16
C SER A 244 -7.24 -16.56 12.20
N LEU A 245 -6.07 -17.21 12.21
CA LEU A 245 -4.96 -16.81 11.39
C LEU A 245 -5.25 -17.10 9.93
N GLN A 246 -5.42 -16.02 9.18
CA GLN A 246 -5.38 -16.09 7.73
C GLN A 246 -4.01 -16.60 7.30
N TRP A 247 -4.01 -17.34 6.19
CA TRP A 247 -2.79 -17.85 5.60
C TRP A 247 -1.83 -16.70 5.30
N VAL A 248 -0.56 -16.88 5.67
CA VAL A 248 0.51 -15.92 5.45
C VAL A 248 1.43 -16.49 4.38
N ASP A 249 1.55 -15.77 3.26
CA ASP A 249 2.49 -16.11 2.21
C ASP A 249 3.93 -16.03 2.74
N ARG A 250 4.71 -17.09 2.50
CA ARG A 250 6.09 -17.27 2.95
C ARG A 250 7.07 -16.46 2.10
N LYS A 251 6.81 -15.15 1.99
CA LYS A 251 7.68 -14.23 1.25
C LYS A 251 9.07 -14.15 1.87
N THR A 252 10.07 -14.15 1.00
CA THR A 252 11.45 -13.85 1.39
C THR A 252 11.55 -12.43 1.97
N SER A 253 12.58 -12.17 2.78
CA SER A 253 12.84 -10.79 3.27
C SER A 253 13.01 -9.80 2.13
N ARG A 254 13.55 -10.25 0.99
CA ARG A 254 13.69 -9.45 -0.22
C ARG A 254 12.33 -9.09 -0.82
N GLU A 255 11.44 -10.06 -1.00
CA GLU A 255 10.08 -9.81 -1.52
C GLU A 255 9.27 -8.90 -0.61
N ARG A 256 9.33 -9.11 0.71
CA ARG A 256 8.69 -8.22 1.69
C ARG A 256 9.22 -6.79 1.57
N GLN A 257 10.54 -6.62 1.41
CA GLN A 257 11.13 -5.30 1.23
C GLN A 257 10.75 -4.68 -0.13
N THR A 258 10.73 -5.48 -1.21
CA THR A 258 10.27 -5.00 -2.52
C THR A 258 8.83 -4.51 -2.44
N LEU A 259 7.93 -5.27 -1.84
CA LEU A 259 6.53 -4.86 -1.66
C LEU A 259 6.42 -3.62 -0.78
N ARG A 260 7.13 -3.55 0.36
CA ARG A 260 7.17 -2.32 1.18
C ARG A 260 7.64 -1.10 0.39
N ASN A 261 8.63 -1.28 -0.48
CA ASN A 261 9.12 -0.19 -1.32
C ASN A 261 8.05 0.21 -2.35
N VAL A 262 7.42 -0.75 -3.03
CA VAL A 262 6.34 -0.47 -4.00
C VAL A 262 5.16 0.24 -3.33
N LEU A 263 4.73 -0.20 -2.14
CA LEU A 263 3.65 0.45 -1.41
C LEU A 263 4.05 1.86 -0.95
N SER A 264 5.26 2.05 -0.44
CA SER A 264 5.72 3.37 0.05
C SER A 264 6.00 4.37 -1.07
N GLU A 265 6.32 3.90 -2.29
CA GLU A 265 6.45 4.72 -3.49
C GLU A 265 5.11 5.32 -3.95
N VAL A 266 3.97 4.71 -3.60
CA VAL A 266 2.66 5.09 -4.11
C VAL A 266 1.91 5.99 -3.12
N LYS A 267 1.62 7.23 -3.53
CA LYS A 267 0.94 8.25 -2.69
C LYS A 267 -0.35 7.76 -2.03
N ALA A 268 -1.11 6.91 -2.72
CA ALA A 268 -2.37 6.36 -2.20
C ALA A 268 -2.21 5.52 -0.92
N PHE A 269 -1.00 5.02 -0.62
CA PHE A 269 -0.69 4.25 0.59
C PHE A 269 0.06 5.07 1.64
N GLN A 270 0.37 6.35 1.39
CA GLN A 270 1.10 7.20 2.36
C GLN A 270 0.29 7.50 3.62
N SER A 271 -1.04 7.33 3.57
CA SER A 271 -1.92 7.43 4.74
C SER A 271 -1.86 6.19 5.65
N CYS A 272 -1.27 5.08 5.20
CA CYS A 272 -1.12 3.88 6.01
C CYS A 272 -0.08 4.09 7.11
N SER A 273 -0.34 3.55 8.30
CA SER A 273 0.71 3.42 9.31
C SER A 273 1.71 2.33 8.93
N ASP A 274 2.91 2.34 9.54
CA ASP A 274 3.89 1.24 9.36
C ASP A 274 3.29 -0.12 9.72
N ASP A 275 2.43 -0.18 10.74
CA ASP A 275 1.74 -1.40 11.17
C ASP A 275 0.73 -1.88 10.10
N ASP A 276 0.01 -0.96 9.45
CA ASP A 276 -0.90 -1.29 8.33
C ASP A 276 -0.11 -1.81 7.12
N ILE A 277 1.00 -1.17 6.77
CA ILE A 277 1.88 -1.64 5.69
C ILE A 277 2.41 -3.04 5.99
N ASP A 278 2.84 -3.31 7.22
CA ASP A 278 3.32 -4.62 7.64
C ASP A 278 2.23 -5.69 7.56
N ARG A 279 0.99 -5.33 7.89
CA ARG A 279 -0.17 -6.19 7.72
C ARG A 279 -0.42 -6.49 6.24
N LEU A 280 -0.49 -5.47 5.38
CA LEU A 280 -0.66 -5.64 3.92
C LEU A 280 0.44 -6.54 3.32
N VAL A 281 1.70 -6.31 3.72
CA VAL A 281 2.87 -7.08 3.24
C VAL A 281 2.79 -8.54 3.67
N SER A 282 2.26 -8.81 4.86
CA SER A 282 2.12 -10.17 5.38
C SER A 282 1.08 -10.97 4.58
N HIS A 283 -0.05 -10.36 4.24
CA HIS A 283 -1.17 -11.03 3.55
C HIS A 283 -1.16 -10.93 2.03
N ALA A 284 -0.30 -10.11 1.43
CA ALA A 284 -0.15 -10.07 -0.01
C ALA A 284 0.26 -11.44 -0.58
N GLU A 285 -0.05 -11.73 -1.82
CA GLU A 285 0.40 -12.92 -2.55
C GLU A 285 1.01 -12.46 -3.87
N ARG A 286 2.16 -13.02 -4.26
CA ARG A 286 2.78 -12.67 -5.53
C ARG A 286 2.23 -13.53 -6.66
N ILE A 287 1.65 -12.91 -7.68
CA ILE A 287 0.93 -13.57 -8.78
C ILE A 287 1.42 -13.05 -10.14
N SER A 288 1.37 -13.88 -11.19
CA SER A 288 1.77 -13.46 -12.55
C SER A 288 0.72 -12.55 -13.20
N LEU A 289 1.13 -11.63 -14.08
CA LEU A 289 0.16 -10.77 -14.77
C LEU A 289 -0.78 -11.54 -15.69
N GLU A 290 -0.29 -12.62 -16.32
CA GLU A 290 -1.14 -13.54 -17.10
C GLU A 290 -2.33 -14.04 -16.28
N GLN A 291 -2.07 -14.44 -15.03
CA GLN A 291 -3.11 -14.94 -14.14
C GLN A 291 -4.03 -13.83 -13.65
N VAL A 292 -3.46 -12.68 -13.27
CA VAL A 292 -4.23 -11.50 -12.87
C VAL A 292 -5.25 -11.12 -13.95
N VAL A 293 -4.86 -11.18 -15.23
CA VAL A 293 -5.75 -10.89 -16.37
C VAL A 293 -6.86 -11.94 -16.51
N LYS A 294 -6.58 -13.22 -16.22
CA LYS A 294 -7.58 -14.30 -16.28
C LYS A 294 -8.62 -14.22 -15.15
N ASP A 295 -8.18 -13.88 -13.94
CA ASP A 295 -9.03 -13.90 -12.75
C ASP A 295 -9.83 -12.60 -12.59
N SER A 296 -9.34 -11.52 -13.18
CA SER A 296 -9.95 -10.20 -13.03
C SER A 296 -11.09 -9.95 -14.00
N ALA A 297 -12.20 -9.44 -13.50
CA ALA A 297 -13.25 -8.81 -14.31
C ALA A 297 -12.82 -7.37 -14.69
N GLY A 298 -11.79 -7.25 -15.52
CA GLY A 298 -11.19 -5.97 -15.90
C GLY A 298 -10.58 -5.24 -14.69
N LEU A 299 -10.72 -3.92 -14.64
CA LEU A 299 -10.26 -3.09 -13.52
C LEU A 299 -11.00 -3.31 -12.19
N ARG A 300 -12.13 -4.04 -12.21
CA ARG A 300 -12.81 -4.45 -10.97
C ARG A 300 -12.04 -5.53 -10.22
N GLY A 301 -11.03 -6.15 -10.85
CA GLY A 301 -10.35 -7.31 -10.28
C GLY A 301 -11.32 -8.48 -10.09
N ASP A 302 -11.00 -9.33 -9.14
CA ASP A 302 -11.82 -10.47 -8.71
C ASP A 302 -12.87 -10.09 -7.63
N ARG A 303 -12.90 -8.81 -7.21
CA ARG A 303 -13.74 -8.25 -6.13
C ARG A 303 -13.40 -8.71 -4.72
N GLU A 304 -12.40 -9.55 -4.58
CA GLU A 304 -11.92 -10.04 -3.29
C GLU A 304 -10.56 -9.45 -2.94
N HIS A 305 -9.79 -9.02 -3.97
CA HIS A 305 -8.42 -8.60 -3.81
C HIS A 305 -8.12 -7.26 -4.47
N LEU A 306 -7.18 -6.56 -3.86
CA LEU A 306 -6.46 -5.42 -4.41
C LEU A 306 -5.21 -5.95 -5.13
N PHE A 307 -5.04 -5.60 -6.39
CA PHE A 307 -3.85 -5.92 -7.17
C PHE A 307 -2.93 -4.71 -7.24
N VAL A 308 -1.64 -4.88 -6.90
CA VAL A 308 -0.59 -3.85 -6.97
C VAL A 308 0.53 -4.35 -7.89
N LEU A 309 0.82 -3.64 -8.97
CA LEU A 309 1.79 -4.09 -9.97
C LEU A 309 3.24 -3.97 -9.44
N GLU A 310 3.99 -5.06 -9.49
CA GLU A 310 5.41 -5.09 -9.09
C GLU A 310 6.34 -4.83 -10.30
N SER A 311 6.02 -5.45 -11.43
CA SER A 311 6.81 -5.47 -12.66
C SER A 311 5.93 -5.80 -13.87
N GLY A 312 6.41 -5.49 -15.08
CA GLY A 312 5.63 -5.64 -16.30
C GLY A 312 4.59 -4.54 -16.46
N SER A 313 3.68 -4.73 -17.41
CA SER A 313 2.60 -3.78 -17.67
C SER A 313 1.33 -4.45 -18.18
N ILE A 314 0.19 -3.89 -17.79
CA ILE A 314 -1.15 -4.31 -18.23
C ILE A 314 -1.70 -3.19 -19.12
N GLU A 315 -2.18 -3.54 -20.32
CA GLU A 315 -2.97 -2.63 -21.14
C GLU A 315 -4.45 -2.71 -20.72
N VAL A 316 -5.06 -1.55 -20.56
CA VAL A 316 -6.44 -1.39 -20.15
C VAL A 316 -7.19 -0.65 -21.25
N SER A 317 -8.24 -1.27 -21.77
CA SER A 317 -9.11 -0.68 -22.79
C SER A 317 -10.47 -0.35 -22.19
N ILE A 318 -10.76 0.95 -22.05
CA ILE A 318 -12.07 1.45 -21.63
C ILE A 318 -12.60 2.40 -22.71
N SER A 319 -13.80 2.14 -23.22
CA SER A 319 -14.46 3.02 -24.20
C SER A 319 -13.57 3.41 -25.39
N ASN A 320 -12.79 2.44 -25.91
CA ASN A 320 -11.83 2.59 -27.02
C ASN A 320 -10.63 3.50 -26.78
N THR A 321 -10.35 3.90 -25.53
CA THR A 321 -9.11 4.62 -25.18
C THR A 321 -8.20 3.68 -24.37
N PRO A 322 -7.19 3.06 -25.00
CA PRO A 322 -6.25 2.21 -24.29
C PRO A 322 -5.27 3.04 -23.46
N PHE A 323 -4.95 2.59 -22.26
CA PHE A 323 -3.86 3.10 -21.44
C PHE A 323 -3.17 1.93 -20.72
N SER A 324 -1.92 2.11 -20.29
CA SER A 324 -1.17 1.05 -19.61
C SER A 324 -0.98 1.33 -18.13
N LEU A 325 -1.19 0.30 -17.31
CA LEU A 325 -0.78 0.26 -15.91
C LEU A 325 0.62 -0.36 -15.82
N ALA A 326 1.47 0.17 -14.95
CA ALA A 326 2.83 -0.30 -14.72
C ALA A 326 3.11 -0.41 -13.21
N ARG A 327 4.37 -0.72 -12.85
CA ARG A 327 4.81 -0.83 -11.45
C ARG A 327 4.28 0.31 -10.57
N GLY A 328 3.70 -0.05 -9.42
CA GLY A 328 3.10 0.87 -8.46
C GLY A 328 1.62 1.20 -8.74
N ASP A 329 1.13 1.00 -9.96
CA ASP A 329 -0.30 1.11 -10.22
C ASP A 329 -1.07 -0.04 -9.57
N TYR A 330 -2.34 0.21 -9.26
CA TYR A 330 -3.18 -0.71 -8.50
C TYR A 330 -4.66 -0.67 -8.92
N PHE A 331 -5.35 -1.80 -8.79
CA PHE A 331 -6.78 -1.95 -9.13
C PHE A 331 -7.42 -3.10 -8.33
N GLY A 332 -8.71 -3.40 -8.55
CA GLY A 332 -9.43 -4.46 -7.82
C GLY A 332 -10.40 -3.95 -6.75
N TYR A 333 -10.18 -2.74 -6.24
CA TYR A 333 -11.15 -2.06 -5.38
C TYR A 333 -12.17 -1.25 -6.21
N THR A 334 -13.46 -1.43 -5.92
CA THR A 334 -14.59 -0.69 -6.52
C THR A 334 -15.40 0.05 -5.47
N TYR A 335 -15.68 1.34 -5.72
CA TYR A 335 -16.54 2.14 -4.85
C TYR A 335 -18.02 1.85 -5.11
N HIS A 336 -18.75 1.51 -4.04
CA HIS A 336 -20.08 0.88 -4.11
C HIS A 336 -21.17 1.72 -4.80
N THR A 337 -21.05 3.06 -4.81
CA THR A 337 -22.02 3.96 -5.46
C THR A 337 -21.65 4.37 -6.89
N ALA A 338 -20.45 4.03 -7.36
CA ALA A 338 -19.99 4.44 -8.69
C ALA A 338 -20.38 3.41 -9.77
N MET A 339 -21.15 3.83 -10.78
CA MET A 339 -21.36 3.01 -11.98
C MET A 339 -20.05 2.86 -12.74
N PHE A 340 -19.51 1.64 -12.74
CA PHE A 340 -18.14 1.34 -13.17
C PHE A 340 -18.12 0.46 -14.42
N SER A 341 -17.60 0.93 -15.56
CA SER A 341 -17.24 0.00 -16.63
C SER A 341 -15.95 -0.72 -16.24
N ALA A 342 -15.97 -2.05 -16.26
CA ALA A 342 -14.82 -2.87 -15.91
C ALA A 342 -13.62 -2.62 -16.84
N GLY A 343 -13.87 -2.28 -18.10
CA GLY A 343 -12.85 -2.32 -19.14
C GLY A 343 -12.37 -3.75 -19.42
N VAL A 344 -11.61 -3.90 -20.50
CA VAL A 344 -10.85 -5.13 -20.78
C VAL A 344 -9.40 -4.87 -20.39
N ILE A 345 -8.80 -5.81 -19.67
CA ILE A 345 -7.37 -5.78 -19.37
C ILE A 345 -6.66 -6.88 -20.14
N ALA A 346 -5.45 -6.60 -20.59
CA ALA A 346 -4.60 -7.55 -21.29
C ALA A 346 -3.14 -7.38 -20.82
N GLU A 347 -2.41 -8.49 -20.72
CA GLU A 347 -0.99 -8.44 -20.39
C GLU A 347 -0.23 -7.85 -21.59
N LYS A 348 0.47 -6.72 -21.38
CA LYS A 348 1.27 -6.06 -22.40
C LYS A 348 2.73 -6.47 -22.32
N GLU A 349 3.27 -6.48 -21.11
CA GLU A 349 4.62 -6.95 -20.81
C GLU A 349 4.57 -7.92 -19.65
N ARG A 350 5.28 -9.05 -19.79
CA ARG A 350 5.34 -10.08 -18.75
C ARG A 350 5.84 -9.52 -17.44
N GLY A 351 5.19 -9.91 -16.35
CA GLY A 351 5.56 -9.46 -15.02
C GLY A 351 4.76 -10.10 -13.90
N TYR A 352 4.74 -9.42 -12.77
CA TYR A 352 4.12 -9.88 -11.54
C TYR A 352 3.36 -8.73 -10.85
N ALA A 353 2.35 -9.11 -10.08
CA ALA A 353 1.60 -8.25 -9.18
C ALA A 353 1.54 -8.86 -7.78
N PHE A 354 1.22 -8.03 -6.80
CA PHE A 354 0.82 -8.45 -5.47
C PHE A 354 -0.70 -8.39 -5.36
N ARG A 355 -1.32 -9.51 -5.02
CA ARG A 355 -2.74 -9.67 -4.73
C ARG A 355 -2.95 -9.59 -3.22
N ILE A 356 -3.74 -8.64 -2.73
CA ILE A 356 -3.93 -8.38 -1.30
C ILE A 356 -5.42 -8.50 -0.96
N PRO A 357 -5.83 -9.34 -0.01
CA PRO A 357 -7.24 -9.44 0.37
C PRO A 357 -7.83 -8.09 0.81
N LEU A 358 -9.03 -7.77 0.31
CA LEU A 358 -9.68 -6.47 0.56
C LEU A 358 -10.11 -6.28 2.02
N ASP A 359 -10.39 -7.36 2.74
CA ASP A 359 -10.67 -7.35 4.18
C ASP A 359 -9.47 -6.91 5.02
N VAL A 360 -8.25 -7.30 4.60
CA VAL A 360 -7.00 -6.80 5.18
C VAL A 360 -6.79 -5.32 4.84
N CYS A 361 -7.31 -4.87 3.70
CA CYS A 361 -7.25 -3.48 3.27
C CYS A 361 -8.32 -2.56 3.91
N ALA A 362 -9.15 -3.05 4.84
CA ALA A 362 -10.33 -2.31 5.32
C ALA A 362 -10.04 -0.87 5.81
N ALA A 363 -8.96 -0.67 6.58
CA ALA A 363 -8.59 0.67 7.06
C ALA A 363 -8.18 1.61 5.91
N LEU A 364 -7.41 1.10 4.95
CA LEU A 364 -7.00 1.84 3.75
C LEU A 364 -8.20 2.18 2.87
N VAL A 365 -9.09 1.19 2.65
CA VAL A 365 -10.33 1.37 1.89
C VAL A 365 -11.19 2.45 2.51
N GLN A 366 -11.34 2.48 3.85
CA GLN A 366 -12.12 3.52 4.53
C GLN A 366 -11.57 4.94 4.28
N VAL A 367 -10.23 5.08 4.26
CA VAL A 367 -9.58 6.36 3.92
C VAL A 367 -9.87 6.75 2.47
N TRP A 368 -9.75 5.79 1.55
CA TRP A 368 -10.06 6.01 0.14
C TRP A 368 -11.51 6.37 -0.09
N GLU A 369 -12.46 5.67 0.53
CA GLU A 369 -13.90 5.96 0.48
C GLU A 369 -14.18 7.38 0.94
N SER A 370 -13.64 7.77 2.10
CA SER A 370 -13.79 9.12 2.63
C SER A 370 -13.25 10.19 1.67
N SER A 371 -12.17 9.89 0.95
CA SER A 371 -11.60 10.78 -0.05
C SER A 371 -12.45 10.86 -1.31
N VAL A 372 -12.95 9.72 -1.80
CA VAL A 372 -13.85 9.63 -2.96
C VAL A 372 -15.15 10.37 -2.68
N ASP A 373 -15.78 10.15 -1.53
CA ASP A 373 -16.99 10.87 -1.10
C ASP A 373 -16.80 12.38 -1.11
N ARG A 374 -15.63 12.84 -0.66
CA ARG A 374 -15.32 14.25 -0.55
C ARG A 374 -15.05 14.90 -1.91
N TYR A 375 -14.30 14.25 -2.79
CA TYR A 375 -13.76 14.91 -3.99
C TYR A 375 -14.42 14.48 -5.30
N LEU A 376 -14.96 13.26 -5.41
CA LEU A 376 -15.55 12.78 -6.66
C LEU A 376 -16.70 13.67 -7.19
N PRO A 377 -17.59 14.23 -6.35
CA PRO A 377 -18.61 15.17 -6.83
C PRO A 377 -18.00 16.42 -7.50
N LEU A 378 -16.95 16.99 -6.89
CA LEU A 378 -16.24 18.17 -7.44
C LEU A 378 -15.56 17.85 -8.77
N LEU A 379 -14.93 16.68 -8.87
CA LEU A 379 -14.28 16.25 -10.12
C LEU A 379 -15.29 16.02 -11.25
N ARG A 380 -16.51 15.55 -10.93
CA ARG A 380 -17.57 15.35 -11.92
C ARG A 380 -18.20 16.66 -12.41
N GLU A 381 -18.23 17.69 -11.58
CA GLU A 381 -18.71 19.02 -11.96
C GLU A 381 -17.74 19.74 -12.91
N SER A 382 -16.45 19.38 -12.88
CA SER A 382 -15.44 19.97 -13.76
C SER A 382 -15.67 19.61 -15.23
N ILE A 383 -15.94 20.64 -16.05
CA ILE A 383 -16.10 20.54 -17.51
C ILE A 383 -14.92 19.82 -18.17
N VAL A 384 -13.71 20.10 -17.68
CA VAL A 384 -12.45 19.58 -18.20
C VAL A 384 -12.33 18.06 -17.97
N LEU A 385 -12.96 17.55 -16.90
CA LEU A 385 -12.89 16.15 -16.47
C LEU A 385 -14.16 15.35 -16.82
N GLN A 386 -15.19 15.97 -17.42
CA GLN A 386 -16.43 15.27 -17.78
C GLN A 386 -16.21 14.05 -18.70
N GLY A 387 -15.15 14.06 -19.52
CA GLY A 387 -14.77 12.94 -20.39
C GLY A 387 -13.89 11.87 -19.72
N ALA A 388 -13.48 12.07 -18.46
CA ALA A 388 -12.60 11.15 -17.77
C ALA A 388 -13.39 9.96 -17.23
N HIS A 389 -12.83 8.75 -17.34
CA HIS A 389 -13.48 7.56 -16.82
C HIS A 389 -13.55 7.60 -15.28
N VAL A 390 -14.64 7.09 -14.70
CA VAL A 390 -14.86 7.12 -13.24
C VAL A 390 -13.74 6.46 -12.45
N TRP A 391 -13.12 5.40 -12.99
CA TRP A 391 -11.97 4.76 -12.35
C TRP A 391 -10.81 5.75 -12.17
N MET A 392 -10.52 6.58 -13.17
CA MET A 392 -9.43 7.56 -13.11
C MET A 392 -9.73 8.65 -12.09
N LEU A 393 -10.98 9.11 -12.05
CA LEU A 393 -11.42 10.10 -11.07
C LEU A 393 -11.30 9.57 -9.64
N MET A 394 -11.68 8.31 -9.39
CA MET A 394 -11.51 7.69 -8.07
C MET A 394 -10.02 7.61 -7.68
N ARG A 395 -9.12 7.22 -8.60
CA ARG A 395 -7.68 7.18 -8.32
C ARG A 395 -7.10 8.57 -8.03
N ALA A 396 -7.55 9.59 -8.75
CA ALA A 396 -7.20 10.98 -8.46
C ALA A 396 -7.69 11.41 -7.07
N CYS A 397 -8.85 10.93 -6.61
CA CYS A 397 -9.31 11.16 -5.24
C CYS A 397 -8.41 10.46 -4.21
N HIS A 398 -7.92 9.25 -4.49
CA HIS A 398 -7.06 8.53 -3.54
C HIS A 398 -5.70 9.22 -3.31
N THR A 399 -5.22 10.01 -4.28
CA THR A 399 -3.96 10.77 -4.18
C THR A 399 -4.18 12.26 -3.89
N ALA A 400 -5.43 12.68 -3.70
CA ALA A 400 -5.80 14.07 -3.47
C ALA A 400 -5.20 14.58 -2.16
N THR A 401 -4.40 15.64 -2.24
CA THR A 401 -3.85 16.32 -1.06
C THR A 401 -4.59 17.64 -0.86
N LEU A 402 -5.16 17.82 0.33
CA LEU A 402 -5.79 19.07 0.71
C LEU A 402 -4.72 20.10 1.06
N ILE A 403 -4.80 21.27 0.44
CA ILE A 403 -3.96 22.42 0.73
C ILE A 403 -4.86 23.51 1.32
N GLU A 404 -4.55 23.92 2.54
CA GLU A 404 -5.23 25.03 3.20
C GLU A 404 -4.43 26.31 2.98
N GLY A 405 -5.09 27.35 2.49
CA GLY A 405 -4.49 28.67 2.40
C GLY A 405 -4.32 29.29 3.78
N ALA A 406 -3.24 30.05 3.99
CA ALA A 406 -3.10 30.87 5.18
C ALA A 406 -4.23 31.91 5.22
N ALA A 407 -4.97 31.98 6.33
CA ALA A 407 -5.93 33.05 6.54
C ALA A 407 -5.17 34.39 6.64
N SER A 408 -5.60 35.39 5.88
CA SER A 408 -5.01 36.74 5.90
C SER A 408 -4.99 37.29 7.33
N PRO A 409 -3.82 37.73 7.87
CA PRO A 409 -3.78 38.44 9.14
C PRO A 409 -4.38 39.84 8.93
N GLN A 410 -5.62 40.03 9.35
CA GLN A 410 -6.22 41.36 9.43
C GLN A 410 -5.56 42.11 10.59
N HIS A 411 -4.94 43.26 10.27
CA HIS A 411 -4.23 44.20 11.15
C HIS A 411 -2.75 43.89 11.45
N ALA A 412 -1.88 44.11 10.48
CA ALA A 412 -0.50 44.53 10.73
C ALA A 412 -0.10 45.59 9.70
N ASP A 413 0.64 46.60 10.16
CA ASP A 413 1.06 47.80 9.43
C ASP A 413 1.54 47.53 8.00
N ALA A 414 1.49 48.56 7.15
CA ALA A 414 1.86 48.55 5.72
C ALA A 414 3.27 47.97 5.38
N SER A 415 4.05 47.56 6.37
CA SER A 415 5.26 46.74 6.26
C SER A 415 5.01 45.24 6.06
N ALA A 416 3.80 44.72 6.35
CA ALA A 416 3.40 43.32 6.20
C ALA A 416 2.78 42.99 4.82
N ALA A 417 2.64 43.97 3.93
CA ALA A 417 2.15 43.76 2.55
C ALA A 417 3.09 42.87 1.71
N ASN A 418 4.31 42.60 2.19
CA ASN A 418 5.23 41.63 1.59
C ASN A 418 4.96 40.16 1.98
N ASP A 419 4.08 39.91 2.96
CA ASP A 419 3.74 38.56 3.45
C ASP A 419 2.49 37.98 2.77
N VAL A 420 1.96 38.64 1.74
CA VAL A 420 0.85 38.14 0.88
C VAL A 420 1.35 37.10 -0.15
N LYS A 421 2.63 36.75 -0.10
CA LYS A 421 3.13 35.52 -0.71
C LYS A 421 2.69 34.38 0.18
N VAL A 422 2.00 33.37 -0.36
CA VAL A 422 2.09 31.94 0.04
C VAL A 422 0.81 31.20 -0.36
N LEU A 423 0.85 30.63 -1.56
CA LEU A 423 0.38 29.27 -1.82
C LEU A 423 1.23 28.72 -2.95
N LEU A 424 1.29 29.48 -4.06
CA LEU A 424 2.16 29.17 -5.19
C LEU A 424 3.64 29.26 -4.85
N GLN A 425 4.07 30.13 -3.93
CA GLN A 425 5.50 30.24 -3.59
C GLN A 425 5.97 29.09 -2.67
N ASP A 426 5.10 28.60 -1.79
CA ASP A 426 5.32 27.35 -1.05
C ASP A 426 5.25 26.15 -2.00
N LEU A 427 4.29 26.10 -2.93
CA LEU A 427 4.19 25.07 -3.97
C LEU A 427 5.36 25.07 -4.98
N LEU A 428 5.91 26.25 -5.32
CA LEU A 428 7.09 26.41 -6.16
C LEU A 428 8.38 26.16 -5.37
N SER A 429 8.36 26.20 -4.03
CA SER A 429 9.48 25.75 -3.21
C SER A 429 9.64 24.21 -3.21
N PHE A 430 8.56 23.48 -3.50
CA PHE A 430 8.57 22.03 -3.71
C PHE A 430 9.09 21.60 -5.09
N THR A 431 9.29 22.52 -6.04
CA THR A 431 9.80 22.20 -7.37
C THR A 431 11.19 22.84 -7.59
N PRO A 432 12.22 22.06 -8.00
CA PRO A 432 13.53 22.63 -8.32
C PRO A 432 13.40 23.72 -9.38
N ARG A 433 14.00 24.89 -9.14
CA ARG A 433 13.99 26.03 -10.08
C ARG A 433 14.27 25.54 -11.51
N GLY A 434 13.31 25.74 -12.41
CA GLY A 434 13.44 25.45 -13.84
C GLY A 434 12.74 24.18 -14.36
N LYS A 435 12.01 23.42 -13.53
CA LYS A 435 11.13 22.35 -14.01
C LYS A 435 9.69 22.85 -14.18
N PRO A 436 8.97 22.42 -15.25
CA PRO A 436 7.54 22.73 -15.39
C PRO A 436 6.77 22.11 -14.22
N PHE A 437 5.90 22.91 -13.59
CA PHE A 437 5.02 22.45 -12.54
C PHE A 437 3.87 21.65 -13.15
N VAL A 438 3.71 20.38 -12.76
CA VAL A 438 2.66 19.48 -13.27
C VAL A 438 1.72 19.13 -12.11
N GLY A 439 0.64 19.89 -11.95
CA GLY A 439 -0.38 19.62 -10.94
C GLY A 439 -1.74 20.19 -11.36
N LEU A 440 -2.81 19.49 -10.99
CA LEU A 440 -4.18 19.91 -11.25
C LEU A 440 -4.81 20.36 -9.92
N PHE A 441 -5.24 21.61 -9.84
CA PHE A 441 -5.89 22.15 -8.64
C PHE A 441 -7.39 22.23 -8.82
N VAL A 442 -8.12 21.79 -7.80
CA VAL A 442 -9.58 21.93 -7.72
C VAL A 442 -9.93 22.77 -6.50
N VAL A 443 -10.64 23.88 -6.70
CA VAL A 443 -11.09 24.73 -5.60
C VAL A 443 -12.21 24.03 -4.85
N VAL A 444 -12.01 23.76 -3.56
CA VAL A 444 -13.01 23.10 -2.72
C VAL A 444 -13.90 24.13 -2.05
N ASP A 445 -13.30 25.13 -1.41
CA ASP A 445 -14.00 26.23 -0.74
C ASP A 445 -13.20 27.53 -0.85
N GLY A 446 -13.92 28.66 -0.88
CA GLY A 446 -13.33 30.00 -1.02
C GLY A 446 -13.24 30.49 -2.48
N GLN A 447 -12.62 31.66 -2.65
CA GLN A 447 -12.37 32.27 -3.95
C GLN A 447 -10.87 32.50 -4.13
N TYR A 448 -10.37 32.24 -5.33
CA TYR A 448 -8.99 32.47 -5.70
C TYR A 448 -8.90 33.46 -6.85
N GLU A 449 -8.00 34.43 -6.74
CA GLU A 449 -7.72 35.38 -7.82
C GLU A 449 -6.37 35.04 -8.44
N VAL A 450 -6.38 34.78 -9.75
CA VAL A 450 -5.16 34.58 -10.53
C VAL A 450 -4.79 35.92 -11.18
N ILE A 451 -3.68 36.48 -10.72
CA ILE A 451 -3.12 37.72 -11.25
C ILE A 451 -2.04 37.35 -12.26
N ALA A 452 -2.33 37.50 -13.56
CA ALA A 452 -1.33 37.32 -14.60
C ALA A 452 -0.36 38.51 -14.59
N ALA A 453 0.93 38.26 -14.38
CA ALA A 453 1.93 39.32 -14.45
C ALA A 453 2.06 39.86 -15.89
N PRO A 454 2.24 41.18 -16.06
CA PRO A 454 2.53 41.73 -17.39
C PRO A 454 3.87 41.20 -17.90
N GLU A 455 3.93 40.82 -19.18
CA GLU A 455 5.18 40.40 -19.82
C GLU A 455 6.13 41.60 -19.91
N TYR A 456 7.37 41.42 -19.45
CA TYR A 456 8.46 42.37 -19.69
C TYR A 456 9.45 41.73 -20.66
N LYS A 457 9.70 42.37 -21.80
CA LYS A 457 10.83 42.03 -22.68
C LYS A 457 11.83 43.16 -22.61
N ASN A 458 13.09 42.81 -22.31
CA ASN A 458 14.21 43.75 -22.25
C ASN A 458 14.00 44.93 -21.28
N GLY A 459 13.34 44.70 -20.14
CA GLY A 459 13.09 45.75 -19.15
C GLY A 459 11.94 46.70 -19.47
N GLU A 460 11.30 46.58 -20.63
CA GLU A 460 10.09 47.33 -20.99
C GLU A 460 8.83 46.48 -20.83
N LYS A 461 7.80 47.09 -20.24
CA LYS A 461 6.47 46.47 -20.09
C LYS A 461 5.87 46.29 -21.47
N VAL A 462 5.81 45.05 -21.95
CA VAL A 462 5.09 44.73 -23.18
C VAL A 462 3.61 44.72 -22.81
N LEU A 463 2.88 45.77 -23.18
CA LEU A 463 1.42 45.79 -23.15
C LEU A 463 0.92 44.82 -24.22
N SER A 464 0.92 43.51 -23.93
CA SER A 464 0.11 42.57 -24.70
C SER A 464 -1.35 42.92 -24.41
N SER A 465 -2.03 43.45 -25.42
CA SER A 465 -3.48 43.66 -25.33
C SER A 465 -4.10 42.27 -25.07
N PRO A 466 -4.83 42.05 -23.98
CA PRO A 466 -5.54 40.79 -23.82
C PRO A 466 -6.49 40.67 -25.01
N ARG A 467 -6.36 39.61 -25.82
CA ARG A 467 -7.42 39.26 -26.75
C ARG A 467 -8.65 38.99 -25.89
N ARG A 468 -9.61 39.93 -25.87
CA ARG A 468 -10.91 39.75 -25.24
C ARG A 468 -11.60 38.56 -25.91
N HIS A 469 -11.49 37.38 -25.32
CA HIS A 469 -12.58 36.43 -25.38
C HIS A 469 -13.46 36.74 -24.16
N GLN A 470 -14.54 37.46 -24.42
CA GLN A 470 -15.52 37.83 -23.41
C GLN A 470 -16.29 36.55 -23.04
N PHE A 471 -15.83 35.82 -22.02
CA PHE A 471 -16.69 34.84 -21.35
C PHE A 471 -17.62 35.63 -20.44
N ARG A 472 -18.85 35.86 -20.92
CA ARG A 472 -19.91 36.41 -20.10
C ARG A 472 -20.42 35.28 -19.22
N SER A 473 -20.18 35.37 -17.92
CA SER A 473 -20.92 34.63 -16.92
C SER A 473 -22.36 35.13 -16.95
N GLU A 474 -23.23 34.40 -17.67
CA GLU A 474 -24.67 34.53 -17.50
C GLU A 474 -25.09 33.51 -16.44
N THR A 475 -25.26 34.02 -15.21
CA THR A 475 -26.07 33.39 -14.19
C THR A 475 -27.52 33.43 -14.68
N GLN A 476 -27.93 32.41 -15.45
CA GLN A 476 -29.31 32.25 -15.87
C GLN A 476 -29.87 30.90 -15.41
N THR A 477 -31.07 30.98 -14.85
CA THR A 477 -31.76 30.00 -14.01
C THR A 477 -31.95 28.60 -14.63
N ARG A 478 -31.66 27.58 -13.80
CA ARG A 478 -32.07 26.15 -13.70
C ARG A 478 -32.86 25.39 -14.78
N ASN A 479 -33.46 26.01 -15.81
CA ASN A 479 -34.32 25.33 -16.79
C ASN A 479 -33.69 25.09 -18.18
N GLU A 480 -32.51 25.64 -18.47
CA GLU A 480 -31.85 25.43 -19.79
C GLU A 480 -30.85 24.26 -19.82
N GLY A 481 -30.47 23.73 -18.65
CA GLY A 481 -29.54 22.61 -18.53
C GLY A 481 -30.01 21.33 -19.23
N ALA A 482 -31.33 21.11 -19.31
CA ALA A 482 -31.92 19.96 -20.00
C ALA A 482 -31.95 20.14 -21.54
N LEU A 483 -32.06 21.38 -22.03
CA LEU A 483 -32.07 21.68 -23.47
C LEU A 483 -30.67 21.64 -24.08
N MET A 484 -29.64 22.05 -23.33
CA MET A 484 -28.24 21.95 -23.76
C MET A 484 -27.75 20.49 -23.81
N THR A 485 -28.12 19.61 -22.86
CA THR A 485 -27.70 18.19 -22.89
C THR A 485 -28.27 17.46 -24.11
N THR A 486 -29.54 17.70 -24.47
CA THR A 486 -30.16 17.09 -25.65
C THR A 486 -29.55 17.62 -26.96
N ARG A 487 -29.11 18.88 -27.00
CA ARG A 487 -28.47 19.48 -28.18
C ARG A 487 -27.02 19.01 -28.35
N SER A 488 -26.27 18.88 -27.25
CA SER A 488 -24.90 18.36 -27.25
C SER A 488 -24.83 16.86 -27.54
N MET A 489 -25.78 16.04 -27.05
CA MET A 489 -25.87 14.62 -27.43
C MET A 489 -26.20 14.45 -28.92
N ASN A 490 -27.13 15.25 -29.47
CA ASN A 490 -27.43 15.23 -30.90
C ASN A 490 -26.24 15.63 -31.78
N LEU A 491 -25.42 16.60 -31.33
CA LEU A 491 -24.21 17.00 -32.05
C LEU A 491 -23.12 15.92 -31.98
N LEU A 492 -23.00 15.20 -30.86
CA LEU A 492 -22.05 14.09 -30.71
C LEU A 492 -22.44 12.89 -31.60
N ASP A 493 -23.74 12.59 -31.71
CA ASP A 493 -24.22 11.51 -32.57
C ASP A 493 -24.16 11.90 -34.07
N GLN A 494 -24.39 13.18 -34.41
CA GLN A 494 -24.14 13.72 -35.75
C GLN A 494 -22.64 13.69 -36.12
N TYR A 495 -21.76 13.95 -35.15
CA TYR A 495 -20.32 13.88 -35.36
C TYR A 495 -19.84 12.43 -35.54
N LYS A 496 -20.36 11.47 -34.77
CA LYS A 496 -20.07 10.03 -34.98
C LYS A 496 -20.52 9.58 -36.37
N ALA A 497 -21.73 9.95 -36.79
CA ALA A 497 -22.23 9.66 -38.13
C ALA A 497 -21.40 10.36 -39.23
N SER A 498 -20.87 11.56 -38.96
CA SER A 498 -19.95 12.27 -39.83
C SER A 498 -18.57 11.60 -39.93
N GLU A 499 -18.02 11.08 -38.84
CA GLU A 499 -16.72 10.39 -38.85
C GLU A 499 -16.86 8.99 -39.49
N GLU A 500 -17.97 8.28 -39.26
CA GLU A 500 -18.28 7.04 -39.99
C GLU A 500 -18.41 7.29 -41.50
N ARG A 501 -19.03 8.41 -41.91
CA ARG A 501 -19.04 8.83 -43.32
C ARG A 501 -17.66 9.17 -43.85
N LYS A 502 -16.82 9.89 -43.10
CA LYS A 502 -15.45 10.20 -43.53
C LYS A 502 -14.56 8.96 -43.61
N ILE A 503 -14.79 7.96 -42.75
CA ILE A 503 -14.09 6.67 -42.81
C ILE A 503 -14.56 5.89 -44.05
N ALA A 504 -15.87 5.87 -44.34
CA ALA A 504 -16.41 5.28 -45.58
C ALA A 504 -15.92 6.01 -46.85
N GLU A 505 -15.87 7.35 -46.82
CA GLU A 505 -15.36 8.18 -47.92
C GLU A 505 -13.84 8.03 -48.08
N LYS A 506 -13.06 7.84 -47.01
CA LYS A 506 -11.63 7.50 -47.09
C LYS A 506 -11.39 6.11 -47.67
N GLN A 507 -12.28 5.14 -47.40
CA GLN A 507 -12.24 3.82 -48.04
C GLN A 507 -12.63 3.87 -49.52
N LEU A 508 -13.48 4.82 -49.92
CA LEU A 508 -13.81 5.08 -51.33
C LEU A 508 -12.72 5.90 -52.04
N ALA A 509 -12.05 6.82 -51.33
CA ALA A 509 -11.00 7.67 -51.87
C ALA A 509 -9.66 6.95 -52.06
N SER A 510 -9.45 5.78 -51.44
CA SER A 510 -8.28 4.92 -51.73
C SER A 510 -8.33 4.24 -53.12
N ILE A 511 -9.36 4.50 -53.92
CA ILE A 511 -9.52 3.94 -55.28
C ILE A 511 -9.26 4.99 -56.39
N GLY A 512 -9.18 6.29 -56.07
CA GLY A 512 -9.05 7.36 -57.07
C GLY A 512 -7.80 8.21 -56.87
N GLY A 513 -6.77 7.99 -57.68
CA GLY A 513 -5.56 8.81 -57.68
C GLY A 513 -5.69 10.15 -58.40
N GLY A 514 -4.78 11.07 -58.06
CA GLY A 514 -4.15 11.96 -59.03
C GLY A 514 -4.48 13.46 -58.94
N GLY A 515 -3.52 14.23 -58.42
CA GLY A 515 -2.99 15.38 -59.17
C GLY A 515 -3.38 16.79 -58.74
N GLY A 516 -2.34 17.64 -58.61
CA GLY A 516 -2.38 19.03 -59.10
C GLY A 516 -2.57 20.12 -58.05
N GLY A 517 -1.48 20.81 -57.70
CA GLY A 517 -1.46 21.96 -56.79
C GLY A 517 -1.63 23.32 -57.49
N GLY A 518 -1.42 24.38 -56.71
CA GLY A 518 -1.33 25.77 -57.16
C GLY A 518 -1.91 26.72 -56.14
N GLY A 519 -1.05 27.40 -55.37
CA GLY A 519 -1.44 28.36 -54.34
C GLY A 519 -1.54 29.80 -54.84
N GLU A 520 -1.98 30.69 -53.95
CA GLU A 520 -1.62 32.12 -54.00
C GLU A 520 -1.82 32.79 -52.63
N VAL A 521 -0.93 33.75 -52.36
CA VAL A 521 -0.77 34.50 -51.10
C VAL A 521 -1.34 35.90 -51.28
N ALA A 522 -2.06 36.42 -50.29
CA ALA A 522 -2.31 37.85 -50.16
C ALA A 522 -2.20 38.31 -48.69
N GLN A 523 -1.24 39.21 -48.44
CA GLN A 523 -1.12 40.00 -47.22
C GLN A 523 -2.02 41.24 -47.33
N SER A 524 -2.65 41.65 -46.23
CA SER A 524 -3.13 43.02 -46.08
C SER A 524 -2.94 43.55 -44.65
N THR A 525 -2.78 44.86 -44.61
CA THR A 525 -2.15 45.71 -43.60
C THR A 525 -3.11 46.13 -42.47
N GLY A 526 -2.53 46.43 -41.31
CA GLY A 526 -3.26 46.83 -40.10
C GLY A 526 -3.71 48.29 -40.07
N SER A 527 -4.58 48.58 -39.10
CA SER A 527 -4.84 49.92 -38.58
C SER A 527 -5.10 49.86 -37.07
N SER A 528 -4.37 50.68 -36.31
CA SER A 528 -4.41 50.75 -34.85
C SER A 528 -5.47 51.74 -34.35
N ARG A 529 -6.22 51.35 -33.32
CA ARG A 529 -6.90 52.26 -32.38
C ARG A 529 -6.43 51.95 -30.96
N LYS A 530 -5.97 52.98 -30.25
CA LYS A 530 -5.60 52.93 -28.82
C LYS A 530 -6.87 52.88 -27.95
N LEU A 531 -6.93 51.93 -27.02
CA LEU A 531 -7.84 51.92 -25.87
C LEU A 531 -7.04 51.55 -24.62
N ALA A 532 -7.36 52.20 -23.50
CA ALA A 532 -6.72 52.04 -22.20
C ALA A 532 -6.95 50.62 -21.63
N ALA A 533 -5.94 50.09 -20.92
CA ALA A 533 -5.92 48.74 -20.38
C ALA A 533 -6.21 48.74 -18.87
N ASP A 534 -7.31 48.10 -18.48
CA ASP A 534 -7.52 47.61 -17.11
C ASP A 534 -6.87 46.24 -16.96
N ALA A 535 -6.21 45.99 -15.82
CA ALA A 535 -5.62 44.70 -15.49
C ALA A 535 -6.74 43.67 -15.27
N GLY A 536 -6.84 42.66 -16.13
CA GLY A 536 -7.80 41.57 -15.98
C GLY A 536 -7.26 40.49 -15.04
N GLY A 537 -7.86 40.32 -13.87
CA GLY A 537 -7.72 39.13 -13.03
C GLY A 537 -8.74 38.06 -13.41
N TYR A 538 -8.44 36.78 -13.15
CA TYR A 538 -9.39 35.68 -13.26
C TYR A 538 -9.78 35.20 -11.86
N THR A 539 -11.08 35.12 -11.57
CA THR A 539 -11.62 34.61 -10.31
C THR A 539 -12.09 33.16 -10.47
N PHE A 540 -11.58 32.27 -9.62
CA PHE A 540 -11.98 30.86 -9.56
C PHE A 540 -12.83 30.62 -8.31
N SER A 541 -13.93 29.89 -8.48
CA SER A 541 -14.89 29.50 -7.45
C SER A 541 -14.86 27.99 -7.22
N ARG A 542 -15.60 27.52 -6.21
CA ARG A 542 -15.76 26.09 -5.91
C ARG A 542 -16.11 25.27 -7.15
N GLY A 543 -15.38 24.17 -7.35
CA GLY A 543 -15.52 23.26 -8.50
C GLY A 543 -14.67 23.65 -9.71
N ASP A 544 -14.13 24.87 -9.75
CA ASP A 544 -13.26 25.29 -10.85
C ASP A 544 -11.89 24.61 -10.77
N VAL A 545 -11.34 24.34 -11.95
CA VAL A 545 -10.08 23.60 -12.12
C VAL A 545 -9.07 24.44 -12.89
N PHE A 546 -7.83 24.51 -12.41
CA PHE A 546 -6.74 25.22 -13.08
C PHE A 546 -5.41 24.44 -13.05
N GLY A 547 -4.65 24.46 -14.17
CA GLY A 547 -3.38 23.75 -14.36
C GLY A 547 -3.03 23.43 -15.83
N GLU A 548 -1.73 23.52 -16.17
CA GLU A 548 -1.03 23.32 -17.48
C GLU A 548 -1.74 23.77 -18.79
N GLU A 549 -1.57 25.06 -19.14
CA GLU A 549 -1.08 25.40 -20.48
C GLU A 549 0.33 26.03 -20.36
N PRO A 550 1.34 25.57 -21.13
CA PRO A 550 2.41 26.46 -21.53
C PRO A 550 1.78 27.45 -22.53
N LEU A 551 1.73 28.74 -22.19
CA LEU A 551 1.53 29.80 -23.17
C LEU A 551 2.55 29.59 -24.29
N THR A 552 2.11 28.97 -25.39
CA THR A 552 2.99 28.63 -26.50
C THR A 552 3.12 29.89 -27.36
N ILE A 553 3.92 30.84 -26.87
CA ILE A 553 4.38 31.96 -27.68
C ILE A 553 5.43 31.38 -28.63
N LYS A 554 5.11 31.42 -29.93
CA LYS A 554 6.02 31.00 -31.01
C LYS A 554 7.40 31.62 -30.81
N ARG A 555 8.37 30.74 -30.57
CA ARG A 555 9.81 30.86 -30.87
C ARG A 555 10.43 32.20 -30.48
N ILE A 556 10.90 32.31 -29.23
CA ILE A 556 11.94 33.27 -28.86
C ILE A 556 12.98 32.57 -27.99
N THR A 557 14.21 32.54 -28.50
CA THR A 557 15.43 32.26 -27.77
C THR A 557 15.64 33.32 -26.68
N GLY A 558 15.47 32.94 -25.41
CA GLY A 558 15.77 33.79 -24.27
C GLY A 558 15.13 33.28 -22.99
N TYR A 559 15.93 33.03 -21.96
CA TYR A 559 15.47 32.65 -20.62
C TYR A 559 14.56 33.75 -20.05
N VAL A 560 13.37 33.37 -19.57
CA VAL A 560 12.48 34.26 -18.80
C VAL A 560 12.21 33.64 -17.43
N THR A 561 12.71 34.32 -16.39
CA THR A 561 12.41 34.09 -14.99
C THR A 561 11.23 34.96 -14.56
N GLY A 562 10.13 34.38 -14.07
CA GLY A 562 9.14 35.12 -13.28
C GLY A 562 7.68 34.77 -13.56
N ILE A 563 7.13 33.83 -12.79
CA ILE A 563 5.69 33.77 -12.49
C ILE A 563 5.56 34.27 -11.04
N GLN A 564 4.72 35.29 -10.78
CA GLN A 564 4.38 35.73 -9.42
C GLN A 564 3.17 34.96 -8.86
N PRO A 565 3.02 34.86 -7.53
CA PRO A 565 2.08 33.93 -6.88
C PRO A 565 0.59 34.31 -7.03
N ILE A 566 -0.27 33.30 -6.98
CA ILE A 566 -1.72 33.41 -6.78
C ILE A 566 -1.96 33.98 -5.39
N VAL A 567 -2.82 35.00 -5.31
CA VAL A 567 -3.19 35.64 -4.05
C VAL A 567 -4.62 35.22 -3.71
N ALA A 568 -4.81 34.64 -2.53
CA ALA A 568 -6.13 34.32 -2.02
C ALA A 568 -6.69 35.51 -1.25
N HIS A 569 -7.85 36.02 -1.66
CA HIS A 569 -8.54 37.09 -0.96
C HIS A 569 -9.90 36.56 -0.46
N SER A 570 -10.16 36.65 0.85
CA SER A 570 -11.52 36.55 1.37
C SER A 570 -12.14 37.94 1.36
N THR A 571 -13.18 38.14 0.57
CA THR A 571 -13.96 39.39 0.49
C THR A 571 -15.11 39.44 1.52
N SER A 572 -15.23 38.42 2.37
CA SER A 572 -16.28 38.30 3.37
C SER A 572 -15.85 38.92 4.71
N THR A 573 -16.67 39.82 5.24
CA THR A 573 -16.49 40.45 6.57
C THR A 573 -16.94 39.57 7.74
N GLY A 574 -17.36 38.33 7.49
CA GLY A 574 -17.63 37.31 8.51
C GLY A 574 -16.45 36.34 8.69
N ALA A 575 -16.44 35.62 9.81
CA ALA A 575 -15.47 34.54 10.10
C ALA A 575 -15.63 33.36 9.10
N THR A 576 -15.23 33.59 7.85
CA THR A 576 -15.18 32.56 6.82
C THR A 576 -13.94 31.69 7.01
N PRO A 577 -14.07 30.36 6.89
CA PRO A 577 -12.93 29.46 6.94
C PRO A 577 -11.90 29.82 5.85
N PRO A 578 -10.60 29.53 6.07
CA PRO A 578 -9.56 29.77 5.08
C PRO A 578 -9.91 29.08 3.75
N PRO A 579 -9.54 29.68 2.60
CA PRO A 579 -9.77 29.06 1.30
C PRO A 579 -8.99 27.76 1.19
N ARG A 580 -9.62 26.72 0.62
CA ARG A 580 -9.08 25.37 0.51
C ARG A 580 -9.08 24.92 -0.95
N CYS A 581 -7.96 24.37 -1.40
CA CYS A 581 -7.85 23.73 -2.70
C CYS A 581 -7.32 22.31 -2.55
N VAL A 582 -7.62 21.47 -3.53
CA VAL A 582 -7.10 20.11 -3.61
C VAL A 582 -6.10 20.06 -4.74
N LEU A 583 -4.88 19.64 -4.42
CA LEU A 583 -3.92 19.22 -5.41
C LEU A 583 -4.18 17.75 -5.74
N LEU A 584 -4.58 17.52 -6.98
CA LEU A 584 -4.57 16.19 -7.56
C LEU A 584 -3.15 15.95 -8.04
N ASP A 585 -2.38 15.24 -7.23
CA ASP A 585 -0.99 14.96 -7.54
C ASP A 585 -0.92 13.88 -8.64
N PRO A 586 -0.46 14.23 -9.85
CA PRO A 586 -0.41 13.28 -10.94
C PRO A 586 0.71 12.24 -10.74
N GLU A 587 1.77 12.56 -9.99
CA GLU A 587 2.96 11.71 -9.88
C GLU A 587 2.70 10.36 -9.18
N GLY A 588 1.54 10.20 -8.52
CA GLY A 588 1.15 8.95 -7.86
C GLY A 588 0.64 7.83 -8.77
N SER A 589 0.30 8.11 -10.03
CA SER A 589 -0.05 7.08 -11.04
C SER A 589 0.13 7.64 -12.45
N THR A 590 1.24 7.25 -13.10
CA THR A 590 1.61 7.68 -14.45
C THR A 590 0.48 7.50 -15.46
N ALA A 591 -0.30 6.41 -15.31
CA ALA A 591 -1.44 6.08 -16.14
C ALA A 591 -2.59 7.10 -16.01
N VAL A 592 -2.93 7.49 -14.78
CA VAL A 592 -3.98 8.49 -14.51
C VAL A 592 -3.60 9.83 -15.12
N VAL A 593 -2.33 10.25 -15.01
CA VAL A 593 -1.85 11.50 -15.62
C VAL A 593 -1.98 11.48 -17.12
N GLN A 594 -1.46 10.44 -17.77
CA GLN A 594 -1.44 10.36 -19.22
C GLN A 594 -2.84 10.37 -19.78
N CYS A 595 -3.77 9.63 -19.15
CA CYS A 595 -5.14 9.60 -19.61
C CYS A 595 -5.88 10.91 -19.32
N LEU A 596 -5.72 11.51 -18.14
CA LEU A 596 -6.29 12.83 -17.85
C LEU A 596 -5.78 13.88 -18.86
N LYS A 597 -4.47 13.90 -19.16
CA LYS A 597 -3.89 14.78 -20.18
C LYS A 597 -4.51 14.55 -21.56
N GLN A 598 -4.75 13.29 -21.93
CA GLN A 598 -5.36 12.95 -23.22
C GLN A 598 -6.84 13.38 -23.26
N THR A 599 -7.60 13.13 -22.20
CA THR A 599 -9.00 13.59 -22.07
C THR A 599 -9.08 15.11 -22.14
N MET A 600 -8.26 15.83 -21.37
CA MET A 600 -8.21 17.29 -21.39
C MET A 600 -7.95 17.82 -22.81
N ARG A 601 -6.95 17.27 -23.50
CA ARG A 601 -6.64 17.67 -24.89
C ARG A 601 -7.80 17.40 -25.85
N MET A 602 -8.52 16.29 -25.69
CA MET A 602 -9.68 15.99 -26.52
C MET A 602 -10.84 16.94 -26.23
N THR A 603 -11.17 17.16 -24.96
CA THR A 603 -12.24 18.09 -24.56
C THR A 603 -11.95 19.51 -25.03
N THR A 604 -10.71 20.01 -24.83
CA THR A 604 -10.30 21.34 -25.32
C THR A 604 -10.44 21.44 -26.83
N ARG A 605 -9.97 20.44 -27.59
CA ARG A 605 -10.11 20.44 -29.05
C ARG A 605 -11.58 20.47 -29.50
N LEU A 606 -12.44 19.64 -28.89
CA LEU A 606 -13.87 19.61 -29.21
C LEU A 606 -14.55 20.93 -28.87
N TYR A 607 -14.18 21.55 -27.74
CA TYR A 607 -14.73 22.84 -27.34
C TYR A 607 -14.27 23.97 -28.26
N THR A 608 -12.98 24.00 -28.63
CA THR A 608 -12.46 24.95 -29.63
C THR A 608 -13.16 24.79 -30.96
N GLN A 609 -13.36 23.55 -31.43
CA GLN A 609 -14.10 23.26 -32.67
C GLN A 609 -15.59 23.62 -32.62
N ALA A 610 -16.22 23.59 -31.44
CA ALA A 610 -17.62 23.98 -31.27
C ALA A 610 -17.80 25.51 -31.16
N LEU A 611 -16.73 26.23 -30.79
CA LEU A 611 -16.69 27.69 -30.74
C LEU A 611 -16.32 28.33 -32.08
N GLU A 612 -15.50 27.65 -32.88
CA GLU A 612 -15.21 27.97 -34.28
C GLU A 612 -16.40 27.67 -35.19
#